data_AF-A0A2V7WZP6-F1
#
_entry.id   AF-A0A2V7WZP6-F1
#
_cell.length_a   1.000
_cell.length_b   1.000
_cell.length_c   1.000
_cell.angle_alpha   90.00
_cell.angle_beta   90.00
_cell.angle_gamma   90.00
#
_symmetry.space_group_name_H-M   'P 1'
#
loop_
_entity.id
_entity.type
_entity.pdbx_description
1 polymer ?
#
loop_
_entity_poly.entity_id
_entity_poly.type
_entity_poly.pdbx_seq_one_letter_code
_entity_poly.pdbx_strand_id
1 'polypeptide(L)' 'GPTLFVLLAVNLALALPVATPANLGTLEVGAVLALLELGVPKGQAVAFALSYHLLQIIPVAVIGFLMALGGLGRRPAPAH' A
#
# COMPACT_ATOMS: atom_id res chain seq x y z
N GLY A 1 -16.60 -4.54 -14.81
CA GLY A 1 -16.12 -5.89 -14.43
C GLY A 1 -15.75 -5.91 -12.95
N PRO A 2 -15.72 -7.07 -12.28
CA PRO A 2 -15.47 -7.18 -10.84
C PRO A 2 -14.13 -6.58 -10.40
N THR A 3 -13.09 -6.72 -11.22
CA THR A 3 -11.75 -6.15 -10.98
C THR A 3 -11.76 -4.62 -10.95
N LEU A 4 -12.42 -3.99 -11.91
CA LEU A 4 -12.55 -2.52 -11.98
C LEU A 4 -13.30 -1.98 -10.76
N PHE A 5 -14.28 -2.72 -10.24
CA PHE A 5 -15.01 -2.33 -9.04
C PHE A 5 -14.11 -2.33 -7.79
N VAL A 6 -13.30 -3.38 -7.60
CA VAL A 6 -12.32 -3.43 -6.50
C VAL A 6 -11.30 -2.29 -6.62
N LEU A 7 -10.78 -2.04 -7.82
CA LEU A 7 -9.85 -0.92 -8.05
C LEU A 7 -10.50 0.44 -7.79
N LEU A 8 -11.76 0.62 -8.19
CA LEU A 8 -12.52 1.85 -7.91
C LEU A 8 -12.68 2.06 -6.40
N ALA A 9 -13.07 1.03 -5.66
CA ALA A 9 -13.25 1.12 -4.20
C ALA A 9 -11.94 1.42 -3.47
N VAL A 10 -10.83 0.80 -3.87
CA VAL A 10 -9.50 1.09 -3.33
C VAL A 10 -9.10 2.53 -3.62
N ASN A 11 -9.22 2.99 -4.86
CA ASN A 11 -8.84 4.37 -5.21
C ASN A 11 -9.74 5.40 -4.54
N LEU A 12 -11.03 5.11 -4.36
CA LEU A 12 -11.94 5.98 -3.61
C LEU A 12 -11.54 6.07 -2.13
N ALA A 13 -11.17 4.95 -1.51
CA ALA A 13 -10.66 4.95 -0.14
C ALA A 13 -9.37 5.78 -0.02
N LEU A 14 -8.45 5.66 -0.99
CA LEU A 14 -7.19 6.40 -1.03
C LEU A 14 -7.36 7.90 -1.34
N ALA A 15 -8.45 8.29 -2.01
CA ALA A 15 -8.77 9.70 -2.26
C ALA A 15 -9.21 10.44 -0.99
N LEU A 16 -9.59 9.70 0.07
CA LEU A 16 -9.88 10.29 1.37
C LEU A 16 -8.57 10.79 2.00
N PRO A 17 -8.57 11.97 2.65
CA PRO A 17 -7.38 12.55 3.27
C PRO A 17 -7.05 11.86 4.61
N VAL A 18 -6.88 10.54 4.58
CA VAL A 18 -6.49 9.74 5.74
C VAL A 18 -4.96 9.73 5.77
N ALA A 19 -4.37 10.49 6.69
CA ALA A 19 -2.92 10.62 6.81
C ALA A 19 -2.27 9.38 7.45
N THR A 20 -2.44 8.20 6.85
CA THR A 20 -1.82 6.94 7.31
C THR A 20 -0.50 6.70 6.58
N PRO A 21 0.59 6.34 7.31
CA PRO A 21 1.83 5.93 6.68
C PRO A 21 1.59 4.77 5.71
N ALA A 22 2.09 4.92 4.49
CA ALA A 22 1.91 3.95 3.40
C ALA A 22 0.46 3.53 3.15
N ASN A 23 -0.55 4.35 3.48
CA ASN A 23 -1.97 4.00 3.37
C ASN A 23 -2.39 2.75 4.16
N LEU A 24 -1.66 2.40 5.21
CA LEU A 24 -1.97 1.26 6.06
C LEU A 24 -3.40 1.36 6.61
N GLY A 25 -4.21 0.34 6.35
CA GLY A 25 -5.62 0.28 6.71
C GLY A 25 -6.55 0.89 5.66
N THR A 26 -6.17 1.98 5.01
CA THR A 26 -7.01 2.68 4.01
C THR A 26 -7.24 1.80 2.78
N LEU A 27 -6.16 1.24 2.23
CA LEU A 27 -6.23 0.35 1.06
C LEU A 27 -7.01 -0.92 1.40
N GLU A 28 -6.71 -1.53 2.54
CA GLU A 28 -7.28 -2.81 2.94
C GLU A 28 -8.78 -2.71 3.17
N VAL A 29 -9.24 -1.62 3.78
CA VAL A 29 -10.68 -1.35 3.95
C VAL A 29 -11.36 -1.26 2.60
N GLY A 30 -10.82 -0.49 1.64
CA GLY A 30 -11.39 -0.37 0.30
C GLY A 30 -11.48 -1.71 -0.44
N ALA A 31 -10.41 -2.51 -0.40
CA ALA A 31 -10.37 -3.82 -1.04
C ALA A 31 -11.30 -4.85 -0.36
N VAL A 32 -11.28 -4.92 0.98
CA VAL A 32 -12.10 -5.86 1.74
C VAL A 32 -13.58 -5.56 1.54
N LEU A 33 -13.99 -4.30 1.65
CA LEU A 33 -15.41 -3.93 1.44
C LEU A 33 -15.87 -4.32 0.03
N ALA A 34 -15.09 -4.01 -1.01
CA ALA A 34 -15.46 -4.38 -2.37
C ALA A 34 -15.57 -5.91 -2.58
N LEU A 35 -14.66 -6.68 -1.99
CA LEU A 35 -14.67 -8.14 -2.11
C LEU A 35 -15.82 -8.79 -1.33
N LEU A 36 -16.15 -8.25 -0.15
CA LEU A 36 -17.32 -8.69 0.62
C LEU A 36 -18.62 -8.45 -0.17
N GLU A 37 -18.76 -7.29 -0.81
CA GLU A 37 -19.92 -6.97 -1.68
C GLU A 37 -20.02 -7.91 -2.89
N LEU A 38 -18.89 -8.44 -3.37
CA LEU A 38 -18.82 -9.45 -4.42
C LEU A 38 -19.05 -10.89 -3.90
N GLY A 39 -19.35 -11.07 -2.62
CA GLY A 39 -19.61 -12.37 -2.00
C GLY A 39 -18.37 -13.18 -1.64
N VAL A 40 -17.18 -12.56 -1.66
CA VAL A 40 -15.94 -13.25 -1.28
C VAL A 40 -15.91 -13.45 0.24
N PRO A 41 -15.56 -14.65 0.74
CA PRO A 41 -15.44 -14.89 2.18
C PRO A 41 -14.45 -13.93 2.84
N LYS A 42 -14.81 -13.40 4.02
CA LYS A 42 -14.00 -12.41 4.75
C LYS A 42 -12.53 -12.78 4.89
N GLY A 43 -12.23 -14.04 5.22
CA GLY A 43 -10.85 -14.51 5.36
C GLY A 43 -10.03 -14.36 4.06
N GLN A 44 -10.64 -14.66 2.91
CA GLN A 44 -10.01 -14.52 1.60
C GLN A 44 -9.89 -13.04 1.20
N ALA A 45 -10.91 -12.22 1.49
CA ALA A 45 -10.88 -10.79 1.22
C ALA A 45 -9.74 -10.09 1.97
N VAL A 46 -9.57 -10.40 3.26
CA VAL A 46 -8.48 -9.87 4.09
C VAL A 46 -7.12 -10.37 3.60
N ALA A 47 -6.98 -11.67 3.30
CA ALA A 47 -5.74 -12.23 2.80
C ALA A 47 -5.31 -11.59 1.47
N PHE A 48 -6.26 -11.37 0.55
CA PHE A 48 -6.02 -10.66 -0.70
C PHE A 48 -5.58 -9.22 -0.44
N ALA A 49 -6.34 -8.47 0.36
CA ALA A 49 -6.06 -7.07 0.63
C ALA A 49 -4.67 -6.85 1.23
N LEU A 50 -4.26 -7.68 2.19
CA LEU A 50 -2.93 -7.65 2.79
C LEU A 50 -1.85 -8.01 1.76
N SER A 51 -2.04 -9.09 1.00
CA SER A 51 -1.07 -9.52 0.00
C SER A 51 -0.87 -8.45 -1.07
N TYR A 52 -1.97 -7.87 -1.56
CA TYR A 52 -1.97 -6.80 -2.55
C TYR A 52 -1.28 -5.55 -2.01
N HIS A 53 -1.52 -5.18 -0.75
CA HIS A 53 -0.84 -4.06 -0.14
C HIS A 53 0.66 -4.31 -0.03
N LEU A 54 1.07 -5.48 0.48
CA LEU A 54 2.48 -5.86 0.61
C LEU A 54 3.23 -5.83 -0.73
N LEU A 55 2.57 -6.27 -1.82
CA LEU A 55 3.08 -6.18 -3.19
C LEU A 55 3.39 -4.73 -3.62
N GLN A 56 2.69 -3.74 -3.08
CA GLN A 56 2.95 -2.32 -3.37
C GLN A 56 4.04 -1.74 -2.48
N ILE A 57 4.04 -2.04 -1.17
CA ILE A 57 4.99 -1.44 -0.23
C ILE A 57 6.38 -2.10 -0.27
N ILE A 58 6.48 -3.43 -0.31
CA ILE A 58 7.76 -4.14 -0.14
C ILE A 58 8.80 -3.70 -1.19
N PRO A 59 8.49 -3.67 -2.51
CA PRO A 59 9.50 -3.30 -3.50
C PRO A 59 10.03 -1.88 -3.30
N VAL A 60 9.13 -0.93 -3.01
CA VAL A 60 9.48 0.47 -2.79
C VAL A 60 10.30 0.64 -1.51
N ALA A 61 9.90 -0.04 -0.43
CA ALA A 61 10.61 -0.03 0.84
C ALA A 61 12.02 -0.60 0.70
N VAL A 62 12.19 -1.73 0.01
CA VAL A 62 13.49 -2.36 -0.24
C VAL A 62 14.40 -1.43 -1.06
N ILE A 63 13.91 -0.88 -2.17
CA ILE A 63 14.70 0.02 -3.01
C ILE A 63 15.11 1.27 -2.23
N GLY A 64 14.17 1.90 -1.53
CA GLY A 64 14.44 3.08 -0.69
C GLY A 64 15.47 2.79 0.40
N PHE A 65 15.36 1.63 1.06
CA PHE A 65 16.32 1.20 2.07
C PHE A 65 17.73 1.00 1.51
N LEU A 66 17.86 0.30 0.37
CA LEU A 66 19.15 0.08 -0.28
C LEU A 66 19.81 1.41 -0.72
N MET A 67 19.02 2.34 -1.25
CA MET A 67 19.49 3.69 -1.60
C MET A 67 19.94 4.48 -0.37
N ALA A 68 19.19 4.41 0.74
CA ALA A 68 19.55 5.08 1.98
C ALA A 68 20.89 4.56 2.53
N LEU A 69 21.11 3.24 2.50
CA LEU A 69 22.39 2.63 2.89
C LEU A 69 23.56 3.07 1.98
N GLY A 70 23.34 3.10 0.66
CA GLY A 70 24.37 3.53 -0.29
C GLY A 70 24.67 5.05 -0.25
N GLY A 71 23.67 5.86 0.10
CA GLY A 71 23.79 7.31 0.25
C GLY A 71 24.42 7.75 1.57
N LEU A 72 24.31 6.94 2.63
CA LEU A 72 24.86 7.26 3.95
C LEU A 72 26.40 7.41 3.95
N GLY A 73 27.09 6.77 3.00
CA GLY A 73 28.53 6.92 2.77
C GLY A 73 28.95 8.20 2.03
N ARG A 74 28.00 9.02 1.55
CA ARG A 74 28.25 10.24 0.77
C ARG A 74 27.92 11.54 1.51
N ARG A 75 27.89 11.54 2.85
CA ARG A 75 27.68 12.77 3.62
C ARG A 75 28.73 13.83 3.18
N PRO A 76 28.30 14.98 2.63
CA PRO A 76 29.23 16.05 2.30
C PRO A 76 29.95 16.46 3.59
N ALA A 77 31.28 16.57 3.53
CA ALA A 77 32.05 17.12 4.64
C ALA A 77 31.53 18.53 4.96
N PRO A 78 31.46 18.92 6.25
CA PRO A 78 31.01 20.26 6.62
C PRO A 78 31.91 21.29 5.94
N ALA A 79 31.29 22.23 5.21
CA ALA A 79 31.99 23.38 4.68
C ALA A 79 32.44 24.26 5.85
N HIS A 80 33.76 24.42 5.98
CA HIS A 80 34.40 25.31 6.94
C HIS A 80 34.18 26.79 6.58
#